data_AF-A0A6B2LDP6-F1
#
_entry.id   AF-A0A6B2LDP6-F1
#
_cell.length_a   1.000
_cell.length_b   1.000
_cell.length_c   1.000
_cell.angle_alpha   90.00
_cell.angle_beta   90.00
_cell.angle_gamma   90.00
#
_symmetry.space_group_name_H-M   'P 1'
#
loop_
_entity.id
_entity.type
_entity.pdbx_description
1 polymer ?
#
loop_
_entity_poly.entity_id
_entity_poly.type
_entity_poly.pdbx_seq_one_letter_code
_entity_poly.pdbx_strand_id
1 'polypeptide(L)'
;MLIRPRTIGAGDTVLEATEQLGPTYLLNFFAPALVFSKPEDIRTILKKIDEVEKSPLPPFMRKLAGTLFGSTSIFHQNLPTWHHHRAIMNKAFSNNSLFFEPLRDKIGQCMDLWKPGEPVFISEFIQKMTLDALGSSVLGRDFDSLHGNLEGPLHAYETITGNLPKPYMIMFPGLLNLPFFRNVRQSMKDFDSYCWKIINEAKENSLLGGNSIISLMLNSGLPDNVMRDNIGVFFLAGHETTASTINWEICMLATYPEVTKRLREELI
;
A
#
# COMPACT_ATOMS: atom_id res chain seq x y z
N MET A 1 32.39 5.70 30.00
CA MET A 1 31.86 4.43 29.44
C MET A 1 30.67 4.80 28.56
N LEU A 2 30.86 4.90 27.24
CA LEU A 2 29.77 5.26 26.31
C LEU A 2 28.97 3.99 26.00
N ILE A 3 27.81 3.85 26.62
CA ILE A 3 26.86 2.78 26.31
C ILE A 3 26.26 3.10 24.93
N ARG A 4 26.61 2.32 23.91
CA ARG A 4 25.93 2.36 22.61
C ARG A 4 24.76 1.38 22.64
N PRO A 5 23.50 1.85 22.68
CA PRO A 5 22.36 0.95 22.65
C PRO A 5 22.33 0.21 21.30
N ARG A 6 21.99 -1.08 21.34
CA ARG A 6 21.62 -1.82 20.14
C ARG A 6 20.15 -1.57 19.87
N THR A 7 19.81 -1.33 18.61
CA THR A 7 18.41 -1.22 18.17
C THR A 7 17.95 -2.60 17.75
N ILE A 8 16.82 -3.05 18.27
CA ILE A 8 16.17 -4.31 17.87
C ILE A 8 14.90 -3.91 17.11
N GLY A 9 14.81 -4.34 15.85
CA GLY A 9 13.61 -4.19 15.04
C GLY A 9 12.62 -5.34 15.26
N ALA A 10 11.39 -5.18 14.79
CA ALA A 10 10.39 -6.25 14.85
C ALA A 10 10.85 -7.53 14.10
N GLY A 11 11.61 -7.37 13.01
CA GLY A 11 12.19 -8.50 12.27
C GLY A 11 13.21 -9.30 13.09
N ASP A 12 14.09 -8.61 13.82
CA ASP A 12 15.07 -9.24 14.71
C ASP A 12 14.35 -10.03 15.81
N THR A 13 13.27 -9.48 16.38
CA THR A 13 12.44 -10.18 17.39
C THR A 13 11.85 -11.49 16.86
N VAL A 14 11.36 -11.50 15.61
CA VAL A 14 10.79 -12.72 15.00
C VAL A 14 11.88 -13.76 14.73
N LEU A 15 13.05 -13.32 14.28
CA LEU A 15 14.19 -14.20 14.03
C LEU A 15 14.68 -14.83 15.35
N GLU A 16 14.95 -14.01 16.37
CA GLU A 16 15.39 -14.47 17.69
C GLU A 16 14.36 -15.41 18.33
N ALA A 17 13.06 -15.09 18.24
CA ALA A 17 12.00 -15.97 18.73
C ALA A 17 11.96 -17.31 18.00
N THR A 18 12.16 -17.30 16.68
CA THR A 18 12.23 -18.53 15.86
C THR A 18 13.44 -19.39 16.24
N GLU A 19 14.59 -18.77 16.51
CA GLU A 19 15.80 -19.47 16.95
C GLU A 19 15.64 -20.09 18.35
N GLN A 20 14.96 -19.41 19.27
CA GLN A 20 14.81 -19.84 20.66
C GLN A 20 13.65 -20.83 20.88
N LEU A 21 12.49 -20.57 20.28
CA LEU A 21 11.25 -21.32 20.51
C LEU A 21 10.99 -22.36 19.41
N GLY A 22 11.78 -22.33 18.34
CA GLY A 22 11.60 -23.16 17.17
C GLY A 22 10.72 -22.51 16.10
N PRO A 23 10.48 -23.22 14.98
CA PRO A 23 9.85 -22.69 13.77
C PRO A 23 8.35 -22.42 13.89
N THR A 24 7.72 -22.86 14.97
CA THR A 24 6.30 -22.66 15.23
C THR A 24 6.13 -22.31 16.69
N TYR A 25 5.60 -21.12 16.95
CA TYR A 25 5.44 -20.62 18.31
C TYR A 25 4.23 -19.71 18.42
N LEU A 26 3.72 -19.59 19.65
CA LEU A 26 2.61 -18.69 19.96
C LEU A 26 3.16 -17.35 20.46
N LEU A 27 2.88 -16.28 19.72
CA LEU A 27 3.17 -14.91 20.13
C LEU A 27 1.93 -14.30 20.78
N ASN A 28 2.01 -13.97 22.06
CA ASN A 28 0.92 -13.31 22.80
C ASN A 28 1.16 -11.79 22.84
N PHE A 29 0.76 -11.08 21.78
CA PHE A 29 0.87 -9.62 21.71
C PHE A 29 -0.38 -9.01 21.06
N PHE A 30 -1.17 -8.27 21.85
CA PHE A 30 -2.56 -7.85 21.59
C PHE A 30 -3.60 -8.98 21.42
N ALA A 31 -3.27 -10.00 20.62
CA ALA A 31 -4.03 -11.23 20.48
C ALA A 31 -3.05 -12.42 20.33
N PRO A 32 -3.43 -13.64 20.73
CA PRO A 32 -2.61 -14.82 20.48
C PRO A 32 -2.46 -15.03 18.96
N ALA A 33 -1.23 -15.01 18.46
CA ALA A 33 -0.90 -15.25 17.07
C ALA A 33 0.03 -16.47 16.97
N LEU A 34 -0.38 -17.49 16.23
CA LEU A 34 0.48 -18.62 15.92
C LEU A 34 1.37 -18.25 14.73
N VAL A 35 2.68 -18.21 14.97
CA VAL A 35 3.69 -17.86 13.96
C VAL A 35 4.24 -19.13 13.33
N PHE A 36 4.34 -19.14 12.01
CA PHE A 36 4.93 -20.22 11.22
C PHE A 36 6.13 -19.68 10.44
N SER A 37 7.32 -20.20 10.70
CA SER A 37 8.57 -19.80 10.02
C SER A 37 9.08 -20.89 9.06
N LYS A 38 8.49 -22.09 9.08
CA LYS A 38 8.84 -23.21 8.18
C LYS A 38 8.18 -23.05 6.81
N PRO A 39 8.94 -23.15 5.69
CA PRO A 39 8.40 -23.05 4.34
C PRO A 39 7.25 -24.04 4.04
N GLU A 40 7.30 -25.26 4.59
CA GLU A 40 6.30 -26.29 4.39
C GLU A 40 4.95 -25.91 5.03
N ASP A 41 5.00 -25.33 6.23
CA ASP A 41 3.82 -24.90 6.97
C ASP A 41 3.18 -23.68 6.28
N ILE A 42 4.00 -22.68 5.91
CA ILE A 42 3.56 -21.51 5.15
C ILE A 42 2.90 -21.94 3.83
N ARG A 43 3.53 -22.86 3.09
CA ARG A 43 2.98 -23.41 1.85
C ARG A 43 1.63 -24.09 2.08
N THR A 44 1.49 -24.85 3.16
CA THR A 44 0.24 -25.54 3.50
C THR A 44 -0.89 -24.55 3.76
N ILE A 45 -0.62 -23.50 4.55
CA ILE A 45 -1.58 -22.44 4.86
C ILE A 45 -1.99 -21.68 3.59
N LEU A 46 -1.01 -21.26 2.75
CA LEU A 46 -1.29 -20.53 1.52
C LEU A 46 -2.09 -21.35 0.50
N LYS A 47 -1.90 -22.67 0.44
CA LYS A 47 -2.70 -23.57 -0.41
C LYS A 47 -4.13 -23.75 0.08
N LYS A 48 -4.37 -23.52 1.37
CA LYS A 48 -5.67 -23.67 2.05
C LYS A 48 -6.25 -22.33 2.47
N ILE A 49 -5.91 -21.26 1.76
CA ILE A 49 -6.29 -19.90 2.16
C ILE A 49 -7.81 -19.68 2.22
N ASP A 50 -8.58 -20.49 1.48
CA ASP A 50 -10.05 -20.49 1.53
C ASP A 50 -10.60 -21.18 2.80
N GLU A 51 -9.83 -22.05 3.46
CA GLU A 51 -10.16 -22.66 4.75
C GLU A 51 -9.80 -21.74 5.94
N VAL A 52 -9.04 -20.67 5.71
CA VAL A 52 -8.51 -19.78 6.75
C VAL A 52 -9.12 -18.40 6.64
N GLU A 53 -9.99 -18.05 7.58
CA GLU A 53 -10.58 -16.71 7.64
C GLU A 53 -9.57 -15.66 8.13
N LYS A 54 -9.60 -14.48 7.50
CA LYS A 54 -8.90 -13.30 8.01
C LYS A 54 -9.48 -12.96 9.37
N SER A 55 -8.62 -12.99 10.39
CA SER A 55 -8.99 -12.53 11.73
C SER A 55 -9.36 -11.05 11.69
N PRO A 56 -10.44 -10.62 12.37
CA PRO A 56 -10.77 -9.22 12.44
C PRO A 56 -9.64 -8.47 13.14
N LEU A 57 -9.34 -7.26 12.66
CA LEU A 57 -8.45 -6.38 13.40
C LEU A 57 -8.98 -6.19 14.83
N PRO A 58 -8.09 -6.10 15.84
CA PRO A 58 -8.50 -5.73 17.20
C PRO A 58 -9.42 -4.50 17.17
N PRO A 59 -10.45 -4.41 18.05
CA PRO A 59 -11.49 -3.36 17.95
C PRO A 59 -10.94 -1.94 17.82
N PHE A 60 -9.84 -1.64 18.50
CA PHE A 60 -9.17 -0.34 18.43
C PHE A 60 -8.51 -0.09 17.05
N MET A 61 -7.85 -1.09 16.46
CA MET A 61 -7.27 -1.01 15.11
C MET A 61 -8.36 -0.93 14.05
N ARG A 62 -9.48 -1.64 14.25
CA ARG A 62 -10.61 -1.62 13.32
C ARG A 62 -11.20 -0.21 13.13
N LYS A 63 -11.32 0.57 14.21
CA LYS A 63 -11.79 1.96 14.14
C LYS A 63 -10.82 2.85 13.35
N LEU A 64 -9.53 2.61 13.53
CA LEU A 64 -8.44 3.34 12.89
C LEU A 64 -8.36 3.04 11.39
N ALA A 65 -8.21 1.75 11.07
CA ALA A 65 -8.18 1.20 9.72
C ALA A 65 -9.47 1.48 8.94
N GLY A 66 -10.61 1.41 9.62
CA GLY A 66 -11.92 1.72 9.06
C GLY A 66 -12.04 3.15 8.54
N THR A 67 -11.21 4.09 8.97
CA THR A 67 -11.24 5.43 8.40
C THR A 67 -10.50 5.52 7.06
N LEU A 68 -9.44 4.72 6.87
CA LEU A 68 -8.66 4.70 5.63
C LEU A 68 -9.35 3.89 4.54
N PHE A 69 -9.71 2.64 4.85
CA PHE A 69 -10.20 1.67 3.85
C PHE A 69 -11.47 0.94 4.29
N GLY A 70 -12.19 1.54 5.26
CA GLY A 70 -13.48 1.06 5.74
C GLY A 70 -13.47 -0.38 6.22
N SER A 71 -14.63 -1.03 6.14
CA SER A 71 -14.80 -2.42 6.60
C SER A 71 -15.28 -3.36 5.51
N THR A 72 -15.63 -2.82 4.33
CA THR A 72 -16.16 -3.58 3.20
C THR A 72 -15.13 -3.82 2.09
N SER A 73 -13.92 -3.28 2.25
CA SER A 73 -12.79 -3.52 1.34
C SER A 73 -12.35 -4.98 1.31
N ILE A 74 -11.73 -5.38 0.19
CA ILE A 74 -11.14 -6.71 0.01
C ILE A 74 -10.15 -7.11 1.13
N PHE A 75 -9.54 -6.12 1.80
CA PHE A 75 -8.66 -6.34 2.95
C PHE A 75 -9.38 -7.02 4.12
N HIS A 76 -10.64 -6.67 4.38
CA HIS A 76 -11.40 -7.16 5.54
C HIS A 76 -12.35 -8.32 5.22
N GLN A 77 -12.70 -8.50 3.96
CA GLN A 77 -13.71 -9.48 3.57
C GLN A 77 -13.12 -10.90 3.50
N ASN A 78 -13.94 -11.88 3.90
CA ASN A 78 -13.71 -13.31 3.71
C ASN A 78 -14.64 -13.87 2.62
N LEU A 79 -14.60 -15.18 2.38
CA LEU A 79 -15.55 -15.88 1.52
C LEU A 79 -17.01 -15.63 1.95
N PRO A 80 -17.97 -15.50 1.02
CA PRO A 80 -17.82 -15.47 -0.45
C PRO A 80 -17.48 -14.07 -1.01
N THR A 81 -17.68 -13.00 -0.24
CA THR A 81 -17.56 -11.60 -0.68
C THR A 81 -16.17 -11.28 -1.23
N TRP A 82 -15.11 -11.79 -0.58
CA TRP A 82 -13.73 -11.62 -1.04
C TRP A 82 -13.51 -12.16 -2.45
N HIS A 83 -14.04 -13.34 -2.77
CA HIS A 83 -13.94 -13.93 -4.10
C HIS A 83 -14.68 -13.09 -5.13
N HIS A 84 -15.87 -12.60 -4.81
CA HIS A 84 -16.63 -11.72 -5.69
C HIS A 84 -15.85 -10.44 -6.04
N HIS A 85 -15.37 -9.73 -5.02
CA HIS A 85 -14.56 -8.51 -5.20
C HIS A 85 -13.29 -8.81 -6.01
N ARG A 86 -12.56 -9.88 -5.65
CA ARG A 86 -11.33 -10.29 -6.33
C ARG A 86 -11.56 -10.67 -7.78
N ALA A 87 -12.63 -11.39 -8.10
CA ALA A 87 -12.95 -11.81 -9.46
C ALA A 87 -13.21 -10.61 -10.39
N ILE A 88 -13.80 -9.53 -9.87
CA ILE A 88 -14.01 -8.27 -10.62
C ILE A 88 -12.66 -7.59 -10.89
N MET A 89 -11.87 -7.37 -9.83
CA MET A 89 -10.62 -6.59 -9.92
C MET A 89 -9.51 -7.35 -10.65
N ASN A 90 -9.46 -8.68 -10.56
CA ASN A 90 -8.49 -9.52 -11.26
C ASN A 90 -8.54 -9.37 -12.79
N LYS A 91 -9.67 -8.92 -13.36
CA LYS A 91 -9.79 -8.67 -14.80
C LYS A 91 -8.84 -7.57 -15.29
N ALA A 92 -8.43 -6.63 -14.44
CA ALA A 92 -7.42 -5.63 -14.80
C ALA A 92 -6.03 -6.25 -14.95
N PHE A 93 -5.71 -7.22 -14.09
CA PHE A 93 -4.39 -7.84 -14.01
C PHE A 93 -4.10 -8.85 -15.13
N SER A 94 -5.07 -9.15 -16.00
CA SER A 94 -4.80 -9.90 -17.24
C SER A 94 -4.16 -9.03 -18.32
N ASN A 95 -4.30 -7.71 -18.23
CA ASN A 95 -3.67 -6.77 -19.16
C ASN A 95 -2.47 -6.08 -18.51
N ASN A 96 -1.29 -6.66 -18.70
CA ASN A 96 -0.04 -6.11 -18.18
C ASN A 96 0.23 -4.67 -18.63
N SER A 97 -0.17 -4.29 -19.85
CA SER A 97 0.13 -2.95 -20.38
C SER A 97 -0.54 -1.83 -19.57
N LEU A 98 -1.68 -2.13 -18.93
CA LEU A 98 -2.39 -1.21 -18.04
C LEU A 98 -1.51 -0.69 -16.90
N PHE A 99 -0.55 -1.49 -16.42
CA PHE A 99 0.33 -1.14 -15.32
C PHE A 99 1.73 -0.71 -15.78
N PHE A 100 2.30 -1.40 -16.78
CA PHE A 100 3.67 -1.11 -17.22
C PHE A 100 3.80 0.16 -18.05
N GLU A 101 2.80 0.51 -18.87
CA GLU A 101 2.89 1.73 -19.69
C GLU A 101 2.92 3.00 -18.83
N PRO A 102 1.99 3.20 -17.87
CA PRO A 102 2.07 4.37 -16.99
C PRO A 102 3.36 4.43 -16.20
N LEU A 103 3.85 3.28 -15.72
CA LEU A 103 5.10 3.22 -14.96
C LEU A 103 6.30 3.65 -15.84
N ARG A 104 6.42 3.12 -17.05
CA ARG A 104 7.47 3.49 -18.01
C ARG A 104 7.41 4.98 -18.34
N ASP A 105 6.23 5.52 -18.59
CA ASP A 105 6.06 6.93 -18.96
C ASP A 105 6.46 7.84 -17.79
N LYS A 106 6.13 7.46 -16.55
CA LYS A 106 6.55 8.17 -15.33
C LYS A 106 8.05 8.04 -15.05
N ILE A 107 8.69 6.93 -15.45
CA ILE A 107 10.16 6.80 -15.41
C ILE A 107 10.83 7.80 -16.33
N GLY A 108 10.30 7.97 -17.56
CA GLY A 108 10.75 9.02 -18.47
C GLY A 108 10.66 10.41 -17.84
N GLN A 109 9.50 10.76 -17.27
CA GLN A 109 9.30 12.05 -16.61
C GLN A 109 10.28 12.29 -15.46
N CYS A 110 10.56 11.28 -14.62
CA CYS A 110 11.56 11.42 -13.57
C CYS A 110 12.96 11.63 -14.13
N MET A 111 13.35 10.89 -15.18
CA MET A 111 14.65 11.04 -15.83
C MET A 111 14.84 12.43 -16.44
N ASP A 112 13.78 13.01 -17.00
CA ASP A 112 13.79 14.38 -17.56
C ASP A 112 13.97 15.47 -16.49
N LEU A 113 13.54 15.19 -15.24
CA LEU A 113 13.71 16.09 -14.11
C LEU A 113 15.12 16.01 -13.48
N TRP A 114 15.85 14.93 -13.74
CA TRP A 114 17.17 14.71 -13.16
C TRP A 114 18.28 15.34 -13.99
N LYS A 115 19.17 16.09 -13.35
CA LYS A 115 20.32 16.71 -14.02
C LYS A 115 21.52 15.75 -14.03
N PRO A 116 22.11 15.47 -15.21
CA PRO A 116 23.32 14.66 -15.28
C PRO A 116 24.46 15.25 -14.45
N GLY A 117 25.11 14.40 -13.65
CA GLY A 117 26.26 14.78 -12.82
C GLY A 117 25.92 15.39 -11.46
N GLU A 118 24.64 15.65 -11.15
CA GLU A 118 24.20 16.10 -9.83
C GLU A 118 23.67 14.93 -8.99
N PRO A 119 24.03 14.83 -7.70
CA PRO A 119 23.41 13.85 -6.80
C PRO A 119 21.90 14.10 -6.66
N VAL A 120 21.09 13.05 -6.80
CA VAL A 120 19.63 13.11 -6.69
C VAL A 120 19.15 12.27 -5.52
N PHE A 121 18.28 12.84 -4.68
CA PHE A 121 17.54 12.08 -3.68
C PHE A 121 16.30 11.44 -4.31
N ILE A 122 16.46 10.22 -4.83
CA ILE A 122 15.46 9.55 -5.68
C ILE A 122 14.17 9.12 -4.96
N SER A 123 14.20 8.97 -3.62
CA SER A 123 13.09 8.36 -2.88
C SER A 123 11.77 9.12 -3.04
N GLU A 124 11.82 10.46 -3.02
CA GLU A 124 10.63 11.29 -3.19
C GLU A 124 10.07 11.17 -4.62
N PHE A 125 10.95 11.17 -5.61
CA PHE A 125 10.56 10.99 -7.02
C PHE A 125 9.90 9.63 -7.25
N ILE A 126 10.49 8.55 -6.73
CA ILE A 126 9.96 7.19 -6.86
C ILE A 126 8.59 7.05 -6.18
N GLN A 127 8.40 7.66 -5.01
CA GLN A 127 7.11 7.66 -4.33
C GLN A 127 6.02 8.39 -5.16
N LYS A 128 6.33 9.58 -5.69
CA LYS A 128 5.42 10.34 -6.56
C LYS A 128 5.14 9.62 -7.88
N MET A 129 6.17 9.06 -8.53
CA MET A 129 6.05 8.25 -9.75
C MET A 129 5.11 7.06 -9.56
N THR A 130 5.28 6.31 -8.47
CA THR A 130 4.51 5.08 -8.25
C THR A 130 3.06 5.41 -7.92
N LEU A 131 2.82 6.53 -7.24
CA LEU A 131 1.49 7.06 -7.00
C LEU A 131 0.79 7.50 -8.29
N ASP A 132 1.49 8.22 -9.18
CA ASP A 132 0.95 8.65 -10.47
C ASP A 132 0.66 7.44 -11.38
N ALA A 133 1.58 6.47 -11.45
CA ALA A 133 1.40 5.24 -12.21
C ALA A 133 0.20 4.43 -11.68
N LEU A 134 0.02 4.39 -10.36
CA LEU A 134 -1.16 3.81 -9.72
C LEU A 134 -2.44 4.55 -10.09
N GLY A 135 -2.43 5.88 -10.05
CA GLY A 135 -3.57 6.70 -10.45
C GLY A 135 -4.04 6.34 -11.85
N SER A 136 -3.12 6.31 -12.81
CA SER A 136 -3.43 6.01 -14.20
C SER A 136 -3.95 4.58 -14.40
N SER A 137 -3.29 3.58 -13.79
CA SER A 137 -3.62 2.17 -13.98
C SER A 137 -4.87 1.70 -13.20
N VAL A 138 -5.01 2.11 -11.95
CA VAL A 138 -6.08 1.67 -11.03
C VAL A 138 -7.29 2.59 -11.13
N LEU A 139 -7.06 3.90 -11.16
CA LEU A 139 -8.11 4.91 -11.00
C LEU A 139 -8.44 5.62 -12.32
N GLY A 140 -7.74 5.29 -13.41
CA GLY A 140 -7.94 5.88 -14.73
C GLY A 140 -7.59 7.37 -14.78
N ARG A 141 -6.74 7.85 -13.86
CA ARG A 141 -6.41 9.27 -13.71
C ARG A 141 -4.94 9.48 -13.38
N ASP A 142 -4.26 10.28 -14.18
CA ASP A 142 -2.95 10.81 -13.77
C ASP A 142 -3.13 11.90 -12.70
N PHE A 143 -2.49 11.70 -11.55
CA PHE A 143 -2.50 12.67 -10.46
C PHE A 143 -1.52 13.81 -10.66
N ASP A 144 -0.51 13.59 -11.49
CA ASP A 144 0.55 14.54 -11.76
C ASP A 144 1.22 15.07 -10.48
N SER A 145 1.46 14.16 -9.53
CA SER A 145 2.10 14.47 -8.25
C SER A 145 3.57 14.87 -8.39
N LEU A 146 4.22 14.45 -9.48
CA LEU A 146 5.58 14.89 -9.84
C LEU A 146 5.68 16.41 -10.04
N HIS A 147 4.61 17.05 -10.53
CA HIS A 147 4.55 18.51 -10.75
C HIS A 147 3.73 19.26 -9.67
N GLY A 148 3.33 18.58 -8.59
CA GLY A 148 2.66 19.20 -7.43
C GLY A 148 1.13 19.20 -7.45
N ASN A 149 0.48 18.57 -8.43
CA ASN A 149 -0.99 18.65 -8.55
C ASN A 149 -1.79 17.83 -7.50
N LEU A 150 -1.13 16.94 -6.74
CA LEU A 150 -1.75 16.09 -5.71
C LEU A 150 -1.33 16.44 -4.27
N GLU A 151 -0.69 17.59 -4.03
CA GLU A 151 -0.11 17.92 -2.71
C GLU A 151 -1.12 17.79 -1.55
N GLY A 152 -2.37 18.22 -1.73
CA GLY A 152 -3.40 18.16 -0.67
C GLY A 152 -3.77 16.73 -0.24
N PRO A 153 -4.34 15.90 -1.14
CA PRO A 153 -4.69 14.51 -0.81
C PRO A 153 -3.49 13.66 -0.37
N LEU A 154 -2.32 13.88 -0.99
CA LEU A 154 -1.08 13.18 -0.61
C LEU A 154 -0.64 13.58 0.80
N HIS A 155 -0.59 14.87 1.11
CA HIS A 155 -0.26 15.35 2.45
C HIS A 155 -1.26 14.87 3.51
N ALA A 156 -2.55 14.81 3.16
CA ALA A 156 -3.57 14.24 4.04
C ALA A 156 -3.28 12.76 4.33
N TYR A 157 -2.98 11.99 3.29
CA TYR A 157 -2.61 10.59 3.40
C TYR A 157 -1.34 10.38 4.25
N GLU A 158 -0.26 11.11 3.98
CA GLU A 158 1.00 11.06 4.75
C GLU A 158 0.79 11.45 6.23
N THR A 159 -0.05 12.44 6.49
CA THR A 159 -0.41 12.83 7.86
C THR A 159 -1.09 11.68 8.59
N ILE A 160 -1.93 10.91 7.90
CA ILE A 160 -2.62 9.75 8.46
C ILE A 160 -1.62 8.62 8.72
N THR A 161 -0.88 8.18 7.70
CA THR A 161 0.05 7.04 7.82
C THR A 161 1.23 7.33 8.73
N GLY A 162 1.65 8.60 8.86
CA GLY A 162 2.69 9.01 9.80
C GLY A 162 2.24 9.11 11.26
N ASN A 163 0.94 9.17 11.55
CA ASN A 163 0.44 9.36 12.93
C ASN A 163 -0.34 8.17 13.49
N LEU A 164 -1.19 7.53 12.68
CA LEU A 164 -2.07 6.46 13.15
C LEU A 164 -1.35 5.19 13.64
N PRO A 165 -0.28 4.67 13.00
CA PRO A 165 0.34 3.41 13.42
C PRO A 165 1.25 3.55 14.65
N LYS A 166 1.36 4.74 15.25
CA LYS A 166 2.21 4.95 16.44
C LYS A 166 1.68 4.14 17.63
N PRO A 167 2.56 3.49 18.44
CA PRO A 167 2.12 2.61 19.53
C PRO A 167 1.14 3.25 20.52
N TYR A 168 1.31 4.53 20.84
CA TYR A 168 0.40 5.25 21.73
C TYR A 168 -0.98 5.51 21.10
N MET A 169 -1.08 5.66 19.78
CA MET A 169 -2.37 5.81 19.08
C MET A 169 -3.13 4.49 19.01
N ILE A 170 -2.39 3.40 18.83
CA ILE A 170 -2.88 2.01 18.92
C ILE A 170 -3.44 1.76 20.33
N MET A 171 -2.70 2.08 21.39
CA MET A 171 -3.14 1.86 22.78
C MET A 171 -4.28 2.80 23.21
N PHE A 172 -4.27 4.05 22.75
CA PHE A 172 -5.21 5.07 23.18
C PHE A 172 -5.88 5.74 21.95
N PRO A 173 -6.75 5.03 21.22
CA PRO A 173 -7.40 5.57 20.02
C PRO A 173 -8.28 6.79 20.33
N GLY A 174 -8.73 6.95 21.59
CA GLY A 174 -9.46 8.13 22.05
C GLY A 174 -8.67 9.44 21.97
N LEU A 175 -7.32 9.38 21.92
CA LEU A 175 -6.47 10.55 21.70
C LEU A 175 -6.82 11.28 20.40
N LEU A 176 -7.30 10.55 19.38
CA LEU A 176 -7.77 11.15 18.13
C LEU A 176 -8.87 12.19 18.32
N ASN A 177 -9.59 12.23 19.44
CA ASN A 177 -10.62 13.23 19.70
C ASN A 177 -10.08 14.54 20.30
N LEU A 178 -8.83 14.55 20.77
CA LEU A 178 -8.23 15.73 21.41
C LEU A 178 -7.95 16.84 20.38
N PRO A 179 -7.99 18.13 20.77
CA PRO A 179 -7.72 19.25 19.88
C PRO A 179 -6.36 19.16 19.16
N PHE A 180 -5.35 18.58 19.82
CA PHE A 180 -4.02 18.35 19.26
C PHE A 180 -4.03 17.51 17.97
N PHE A 181 -4.93 16.53 17.85
CA PHE A 181 -5.06 15.67 16.67
C PHE A 181 -6.07 16.20 15.64
N ARG A 182 -6.45 17.50 15.71
CA ARG A 182 -7.36 18.12 14.76
C ARG A 182 -6.86 18.00 13.31
N ASN A 183 -5.55 18.14 13.09
CA ASN A 183 -4.96 18.00 11.76
C ASN A 183 -5.21 16.60 11.19
N VAL A 184 -4.90 15.55 11.97
CA VAL A 184 -5.12 14.15 11.56
C VAL A 184 -6.60 13.87 11.24
N ARG A 185 -7.52 14.37 12.08
CA ARG A 185 -8.97 14.24 11.79
C ARG A 185 -9.41 14.97 10.53
N GLN A 186 -8.81 16.12 10.23
CA GLN A 186 -9.11 16.86 9.00
C GLN A 186 -8.57 16.11 7.79
N SER A 187 -7.33 15.64 7.85
CA SER A 187 -6.72 14.81 6.81
C SER A 187 -7.54 13.55 6.51
N MET A 188 -8.11 12.90 7.54
CA MET A 188 -9.02 11.76 7.36
C MET A 188 -10.26 12.12 6.53
N LYS A 189 -10.82 13.32 6.73
CA LYS A 189 -11.97 13.82 5.96
C LYS A 189 -11.58 14.23 4.54
N ASP A 190 -10.42 14.87 4.39
CA ASP A 190 -9.93 15.33 3.09
C ASP A 190 -9.63 14.13 2.18
N PHE A 191 -8.97 13.10 2.73
CA PHE A 191 -8.71 11.84 2.02
C PHE A 191 -10.01 11.10 1.67
N ASP A 192 -10.96 11.02 2.60
CA ASP A 192 -12.28 10.40 2.34
C ASP A 192 -13.04 11.14 1.23
N SER A 193 -13.09 12.46 1.31
CA SER A 193 -13.73 13.31 0.30
C SER A 193 -13.07 13.15 -1.06
N TYR A 194 -11.75 12.96 -1.09
CA TYR A 194 -11.01 12.71 -2.32
C TYR A 194 -11.34 11.34 -2.92
N CYS A 195 -11.45 10.28 -2.11
CA CYS A 195 -11.90 8.96 -2.58
C CYS A 195 -13.29 9.04 -3.24
N TRP A 196 -14.22 9.79 -2.62
CA TRP A 196 -15.55 10.01 -3.19
C TRP A 196 -15.53 10.83 -4.48
N LYS A 197 -14.67 11.86 -4.54
CA LYS A 197 -14.46 12.64 -5.77
C LYS A 197 -14.02 11.75 -6.93
N ILE A 198 -13.07 10.84 -6.70
CA ILE A 198 -12.62 9.88 -7.72
C ILE A 198 -13.77 9.00 -8.22
N ILE A 199 -14.64 8.51 -7.33
CA ILE A 199 -15.81 7.69 -7.72
C ILE A 199 -16.78 8.50 -8.58
N ASN A 200 -17.09 9.73 -8.17
CA ASN A 200 -18.04 10.57 -8.89
C ASN A 200 -17.52 10.94 -10.28
N GLU A 201 -16.25 11.34 -10.39
CA GLU A 201 -15.60 11.60 -11.68
C GLU A 201 -15.57 10.34 -12.56
N ALA A 202 -15.31 9.16 -11.99
CA ALA A 202 -15.30 7.91 -12.75
C ALA A 202 -16.70 7.52 -13.25
N LYS A 203 -17.77 7.85 -12.52
CA LYS A 203 -19.16 7.68 -12.96
C LYS A 203 -19.53 8.64 -14.09
N GLU A 204 -19.08 9.89 -14.02
CA GLU A 204 -19.29 10.87 -15.09
C GLU A 204 -18.58 10.44 -16.38
N ASN A 205 -17.37 9.87 -16.24
CA ASN A 205 -16.54 9.40 -17.34
C ASN A 205 -16.84 7.95 -17.78
N SER A 206 -17.79 7.24 -17.14
CA SER A 206 -18.04 5.81 -17.39
C SER A 206 -18.52 5.51 -18.81
N LEU A 207 -18.86 6.55 -19.57
CA LEU A 207 -19.21 6.48 -20.99
C LEU A 207 -17.99 6.26 -21.92
N LEU A 208 -16.76 6.33 -21.41
CA LEU A 208 -15.53 6.31 -22.21
C LEU A 208 -14.81 4.94 -22.31
N GLY A 209 -15.35 3.86 -21.71
CA GLY A 209 -14.88 2.50 -21.97
C GLY A 209 -13.46 2.16 -21.49
N GLY A 210 -13.08 2.60 -20.28
CA GLY A 210 -11.77 2.31 -19.67
C GLY A 210 -11.63 0.89 -19.10
N ASN A 211 -10.40 0.35 -19.12
CA ASN A 211 -10.04 -0.95 -18.54
C ASN A 211 -9.42 -0.85 -17.12
N SER A 212 -9.51 0.32 -16.46
CA SER A 212 -8.97 0.52 -15.11
C SER A 212 -9.78 -0.26 -14.06
N ILE A 213 -9.18 -0.48 -12.89
CA ILE A 213 -9.83 -1.21 -11.80
C ILE A 213 -11.13 -0.52 -11.37
N ILE A 214 -11.14 0.81 -11.28
CA ILE A 214 -12.36 1.57 -10.93
C ILE A 214 -13.47 1.39 -11.97
N SER A 215 -13.15 1.39 -13.26
CA SER A 215 -14.13 1.15 -14.33
C SER A 215 -14.71 -0.26 -14.25
N LEU A 216 -13.90 -1.27 -13.94
CA LEU A 216 -14.37 -2.64 -13.72
C LEU A 216 -15.31 -2.75 -12.52
N MET A 217 -14.98 -2.08 -11.40
CA MET A 217 -15.85 -2.05 -10.21
C MET A 217 -17.19 -1.39 -10.53
N LEU A 218 -17.18 -0.24 -11.23
CA LEU A 218 -18.39 0.47 -11.67
C LEU A 218 -19.26 -0.40 -12.59
N ASN A 219 -18.67 -1.00 -13.62
CA ASN A 219 -19.38 -1.82 -14.60
C ASN A 219 -19.96 -3.11 -13.99
N SER A 220 -19.36 -3.61 -12.92
CA SER A 220 -19.88 -4.76 -12.18
C SER A 220 -21.06 -4.44 -11.25
N GLY A 221 -21.36 -3.15 -11.04
CA GLY A 221 -22.40 -2.70 -10.13
C GLY A 221 -22.02 -2.79 -8.65
N LEU A 222 -20.72 -2.74 -8.32
CA LEU A 222 -20.29 -2.71 -6.92
C LEU A 222 -20.86 -1.46 -6.22
N PRO A 223 -21.41 -1.58 -4.99
CA PRO A 223 -21.90 -0.44 -4.25
C PRO A 223 -20.83 0.61 -3.99
N ASP A 224 -21.20 1.90 -4.01
CA ASP A 224 -20.24 3.00 -3.89
C ASP A 224 -19.39 2.95 -2.62
N ASN A 225 -19.98 2.58 -1.49
CA ASN A 225 -19.26 2.43 -0.23
C ASN A 225 -18.19 1.34 -0.32
N VAL A 226 -18.47 0.25 -1.05
CA VAL A 226 -17.50 -0.83 -1.29
C VAL A 226 -16.39 -0.35 -2.22
N MET A 227 -16.73 0.41 -3.27
CA MET A 227 -15.74 1.01 -4.15
C MET A 227 -14.81 1.98 -3.38
N ARG A 228 -15.38 2.86 -2.57
CA ARG A 228 -14.63 3.80 -1.71
C ARG A 228 -13.65 3.06 -0.81
N ASP A 229 -14.11 1.99 -0.16
CA ASP A 229 -13.28 1.20 0.74
C ASP A 229 -12.11 0.55 -0.02
N ASN A 230 -12.34 0.01 -1.22
CA ASN A 230 -11.29 -0.58 -2.04
C ASN A 230 -10.32 0.47 -2.61
N ILE A 231 -10.79 1.67 -2.99
CA ILE A 231 -9.90 2.78 -3.40
C ILE A 231 -8.92 3.10 -2.27
N GLY A 232 -9.38 3.20 -1.02
CA GLY A 232 -8.50 3.40 0.13
C GLY A 232 -7.43 2.31 0.28
N VAL A 233 -7.77 1.04 0.01
CA VAL A 233 -6.79 -0.06 -0.01
C VAL A 233 -5.79 0.11 -1.13
N PHE A 234 -6.22 0.47 -2.34
CA PHE A 234 -5.32 0.64 -3.47
C PHE A 234 -4.33 1.76 -3.27
N PHE A 235 -4.78 2.90 -2.72
CA PHE A 235 -3.88 3.97 -2.33
C PHE A 235 -2.79 3.43 -1.40
N LEU A 236 -3.14 2.78 -0.29
CA LEU A 236 -2.12 2.28 0.66
C LEU A 236 -1.21 1.20 0.05
N ALA A 237 -1.81 0.18 -0.55
CA ALA A 237 -1.09 -1.04 -0.90
C ALA A 237 -0.26 -0.91 -2.18
N GLY A 238 -0.62 -0.01 -3.11
CA GLY A 238 -0.08 -0.06 -4.47
C GLY A 238 1.10 0.87 -4.77
N HIS A 239 1.24 2.01 -4.07
CA HIS A 239 2.36 2.93 -4.33
C HIS A 239 3.51 2.77 -3.34
N GLU A 240 3.25 2.73 -2.02
CA GLU A 240 4.33 2.66 -1.02
C GLU A 240 5.16 1.37 -1.11
N THR A 241 4.51 0.21 -1.32
CA THR A 241 5.20 -1.09 -1.41
C THR A 241 6.10 -1.15 -2.64
N THR A 242 5.61 -0.68 -3.79
CA THR A 242 6.35 -0.56 -5.05
C THR A 242 7.51 0.41 -4.90
N ALA A 243 7.28 1.60 -4.32
CA ALA A 243 8.31 2.60 -4.11
C ALA A 243 9.42 2.08 -3.19
N SER A 244 9.06 1.41 -2.08
CA SER A 244 10.03 0.80 -1.17
C SER A 244 10.86 -0.27 -1.88
N THR A 245 10.21 -1.11 -2.69
CA THR A 245 10.89 -2.15 -3.48
C THR A 245 11.91 -1.55 -4.45
N ILE A 246 11.52 -0.54 -5.23
CA ILE A 246 12.42 0.13 -6.19
C ILE A 246 13.57 0.83 -5.47
N ASN A 247 13.31 1.49 -4.34
CA ASN A 247 14.36 2.11 -3.52
C ASN A 247 15.39 1.07 -3.04
N TRP A 248 14.93 -0.07 -2.53
CA TRP A 248 15.81 -1.17 -2.12
C TRP A 248 16.56 -1.77 -3.31
N GLU A 249 15.91 -1.97 -4.44
CA GLU A 249 16.52 -2.47 -5.67
C GLU A 249 17.67 -1.57 -6.11
N ILE A 250 17.44 -0.25 -6.21
CA ILE A 250 18.49 0.71 -6.62
C ILE A 250 19.63 0.74 -5.59
N CYS A 251 19.31 0.67 -4.29
CA CYS A 251 20.32 0.60 -3.24
C CYS A 251 21.19 -0.67 -3.37
N MET A 252 20.57 -1.83 -3.63
CA MET A 252 21.27 -3.09 -3.85
C MET A 252 22.13 -3.03 -5.11
N LEU A 253 21.61 -2.53 -6.23
CA LEU A 253 22.37 -2.37 -7.48
C LEU A 253 23.58 -1.43 -7.31
N ALA A 254 23.43 -0.36 -6.53
CA ALA A 254 24.53 0.54 -6.20
C ALA A 254 25.59 -0.11 -5.28
N THR A 255 25.16 -1.04 -4.41
CA THR A 255 26.03 -1.73 -3.43
C THR A 255 26.77 -2.92 -4.05
N TYR A 256 26.21 -3.54 -5.07
CA TYR A 256 26.73 -4.77 -5.72
C TYR A 256 27.01 -4.53 -7.22
N PRO A 257 28.13 -3.87 -7.59
CA PRO A 257 28.43 -3.48 -8.98
C PRO A 257 28.50 -4.64 -9.98
N GLU A 258 28.87 -5.84 -9.52
CA GLU A 258 28.90 -7.06 -10.33
C GLU A 258 27.50 -7.49 -10.80
N VAL A 259 26.48 -7.28 -9.96
CA VAL A 259 25.07 -7.52 -10.33
C VAL A 259 24.64 -6.48 -11.36
N THR A 260 24.97 -5.21 -11.13
CA THR A 260 24.69 -4.12 -12.09
C THR A 260 25.35 -4.35 -13.45
N LYS A 261 26.58 -4.87 -13.47
CA LYS A 261 27.27 -5.22 -14.72
C LYS A 261 26.52 -6.31 -15.49
N ARG A 262 26.15 -7.40 -14.81
CA ARG A 262 25.38 -8.49 -15.42
C ARG A 262 24.02 -8.02 -15.94
N LEU A 263 23.30 -7.22 -15.15
CA LEU A 263 22.03 -6.64 -15.57
C LEU A 263 22.17 -5.80 -16.85
N ARG A 264 23.24 -5.01 -16.96
CA ARG A 264 23.52 -4.23 -18.17
C ARG A 264 23.83 -5.12 -19.38
N GLU A 265 24.56 -6.21 -19.20
CA GLU A 265 24.84 -7.19 -20.27
C GLU A 265 23.58 -7.93 -20.74
N GLU A 266 22.55 -8.06 -19.89
CA GLU A 266 21.26 -8.66 -20.27
C GLU A 266 20.34 -7.67 -21.02
N LEU A 267 20.49 -6.36 -20.78
CA LEU A 267 19.64 -5.31 -21.34
C LEU A 267 20.22 -4.62 -22.59
N ILE A 268 21.55 -4.59 -22.74
CA ILE A 268 22.30 -3.88 -23.79
C ILE A 268 23.03 -4.90 -24.66
#